data_AF-A0A7C6SJI4-F1
#
_entry.id   AF-A0A7C6SJI4-F1
#
_cell.length_a   1.000
_cell.length_b   1.000
_cell.length_c   1.000
_cell.angle_alpha   90.00
_cell.angle_beta   90.00
_cell.angle_gamma   90.00
#
_symmetry.space_group_name_H-M   'P 1'
#
loop_
_entity.id
_entity.type
_entity.pdbx_description
1 polymer ?
#
loop_
_entity_poly.entity_id
_entity_poly.type
_entity_poly.pdbx_seq_one_letter_code
_entity_poly.pdbx_strand_id
1 'polypeptide(L)' 'MDKKAHIIMEVEAGSIAEELELSPGDRIISINGNDIKDAFDYHYLLKDEELTVIVKKLDGEE' A
#
# COMPACT_ATOMS: atom_id res chain seq x y z
N MET A 1 -19.60 -6.47 3.26
CA MET A 1 -18.50 -7.38 2.87
C MET A 1 -17.24 -6.55 2.82
N ASP A 2 -16.53 -6.49 3.93
CA ASP A 2 -15.29 -5.71 4.02
C ASP A 2 -14.24 -6.35 3.11
N LYS A 3 -13.97 -5.70 1.97
CA LYS A 3 -12.84 -6.06 1.10
C LYS A 3 -11.59 -6.06 1.97
N LYS A 4 -10.89 -7.20 2.05
CA LYS A 4 -9.58 -7.32 2.72
C LYS A 4 -8.73 -6.11 2.32
N ALA A 5 -8.27 -5.37 3.31
CA ALA A 5 -7.55 -4.13 3.15
C ALA A 5 -6.09 -4.36 3.54
N HIS A 6 -5.16 -3.92 2.69
CA HIS A 6 -3.75 -3.87 3.04
C HIS A 6 -3.50 -2.50 3.68
N ILE A 7 -3.51 -2.47 5.00
CA ILE A 7 -3.36 -1.25 5.81
C ILE A 7 -1.92 -1.15 6.26
N ILE A 8 -1.32 0.02 6.11
CA ILE A 8 0.02 0.31 6.62
C ILE A 8 -0.06 0.37 8.14
N MET A 9 0.67 -0.52 8.81
CA MET A 9 0.70 -0.59 10.28
C MET A 9 1.77 0.32 10.88
N GLU A 10 2.90 0.43 10.20
CA GLU A 10 4.04 1.23 10.62
C GLU A 10 4.82 1.71 9.39
N VAL A 11 5.54 2.82 9.56
CA VAL A 11 6.47 3.36 8.58
C VAL A 11 7.82 3.48 9.27
N GLU A 12 8.85 2.87 8.67
CA GLU A 12 10.21 2.91 9.21
C GLU A 12 10.87 4.25 8.89
N ALA A 13 11.59 4.82 9.85
CA ALA A 13 12.28 6.10 9.69
C ALA A 13 13.40 6.00 8.64
N GLY A 14 13.46 6.95 7.70
CA GLY A 14 14.37 6.94 6.57
C GLY A 14 14.00 5.95 5.45
N SER A 15 12.83 5.33 5.52
CA SER A 15 12.33 4.46 4.44
C SER A 15 11.74 5.26 3.29
N ILE A 16 11.61 4.60 2.14
CA ILE A 16 10.90 5.17 0.97
C ILE A 16 9.46 5.54 1.33
N ALA A 17 8.82 4.78 2.24
CA ALA A 17 7.46 5.07 2.69
C ALA A 17 7.38 6.40 3.48
N GLU A 18 8.42 6.74 4.25
CA GLU A 18 8.50 8.04 4.93
C GLU A 18 8.71 9.18 3.93
N GLU A 19 9.60 8.99 2.95
CA GLU A 19 9.86 9.98 1.88
C GLU A 19 8.61 10.25 1.02
N LEU A 20 7.76 9.23 0.82
CA LEU A 20 6.46 9.33 0.14
C LEU A 20 5.32 9.81 1.06
N GLU A 21 5.65 10.27 2.27
CA GLU A 21 4.71 10.81 3.26
C GLU A 21 3.57 9.83 3.61
N LEU A 22 3.83 8.51 3.52
CA LEU A 22 2.89 7.48 3.95
C LEU A 22 2.77 7.47 5.47
N SER A 23 1.58 7.10 5.94
CA SER A 23 1.29 7.10 7.37
C SER A 23 0.60 5.80 7.81
N PRO A 24 0.82 5.36 9.06
CA PRO A 24 0.03 4.30 9.65
C PRO A 24 -1.47 4.59 9.51
N GLY A 25 -2.23 3.61 9.01
CA GLY A 25 -3.66 3.75 8.69
C GLY A 25 -3.96 4.00 7.21
N ASP A 26 -2.97 4.40 6.41
CA ASP A 26 -3.12 4.47 4.95
C ASP A 26 -3.41 3.08 4.38
N ARG A 27 -4.23 3.02 3.32
CA ARG A 27 -4.64 1.77 2.69
C ARG A 27 -4.10 1.64 1.28
N ILE A 28 -3.35 0.57 1.03
CA ILE A 28 -2.92 0.20 -0.32
C ILE A 28 -4.13 -0.38 -1.07
N ILE A 29 -4.46 0.24 -2.20
CA ILE A 29 -5.58 -0.11 -3.07
C ILE A 29 -5.11 -1.02 -4.21
N SER A 30 -3.99 -0.68 -4.84
CA SER A 30 -3.42 -1.46 -5.94
C SER A 30 -1.91 -1.28 -6.05
N ILE A 31 -1.25 -2.25 -6.69
CA ILE A 31 0.18 -2.24 -6.99
C ILE A 31 0.33 -2.53 -8.49
N ASN A 32 1.06 -1.69 -9.20
CA ASN A 32 1.28 -1.77 -10.65
C ASN A 32 -0.04 -1.89 -11.43
N GLY A 33 -1.08 -1.18 -10.97
CA GLY A 33 -2.42 -1.20 -11.57
C GLY A 33 -3.25 -2.45 -11.29
N ASN A 34 -2.79 -3.37 -10.43
CA ASN A 34 -3.49 -4.59 -10.06
C ASN A 34 -4.07 -4.52 -8.64
N ASP A 35 -5.35 -4.90 -8.48
CA ASP A 35 -6.00 -5.06 -7.18
C ASP A 35 -5.35 -6.19 -6.36
N ILE A 36 -5.18 -5.95 -5.07
CA ILE A 36 -4.65 -6.94 -4.12
C ILE A 36 -5.83 -7.64 -3.44
N LYS A 37 -6.03 -8.95 -3.64
CA LYS A 37 -7.16 -9.69 -3.03
C LYS A 37 -6.76 -10.41 -1.75
N ASP A 38 -5.52 -10.86 -1.68
CA ASP A 38 -4.96 -11.56 -0.53
C ASP A 38 -3.44 -11.36 -0.39
N ALA A 39 -2.85 -12.02 0.60
CA ALA A 39 -1.42 -11.91 0.90
C ALA A 39 -0.53 -12.49 -0.22
N PHE A 40 -1.00 -13.46 -1.01
CA PHE A 40 -0.21 -14.03 -2.10
C PHE A 40 -0.13 -13.06 -3.28
N ASP A 41 -1.23 -12.39 -3.62
CA ASP A 41 -1.23 -11.33 -4.62
C ASP A 41 -0.24 -10.23 -4.24
N TYR A 42 -0.25 -9.79 -2.97
CA TYR A 42 0.69 -8.79 -2.45
C TYR A 42 2.15 -9.23 -2.67
N HIS A 43 2.51 -10.44 -2.22
CA HIS A 43 3.87 -10.95 -2.39
C HIS A 43 4.28 -11.13 -3.84
N TYR A 44 3.33 -11.44 -4.74
CA TYR A 44 3.60 -11.56 -6.15
C TYR A 44 3.86 -10.19 -6.81
N LEU A 45 3.01 -9.21 -6.51
CA LEU A 45 3.08 -7.86 -7.08
C LEU A 45 4.29 -7.05 -6.60
N LEU A 46 4.86 -7.39 -5.45
CA LEU A 46 6.09 -6.77 -4.92
C LEU A 46 7.39 -7.22 -5.62
N LYS A 47 7.33 -8.13 -6.59
CA LYS A 47 8.55 -8.70 -7.20
C LYS A 47 9.23 -7.81 -8.24
N ASP A 48 8.57 -6.73 -8.65
CA ASP A 48 9.16 -5.77 -9.57
C ASP A 48 10.16 -4.85 -8.85
N GLU A 49 11.20 -4.39 -9.57
CA GLU A 49 12.21 -3.47 -9.03
C GLU A 49 11.64 -2.08 -8.74
N GLU A 50 10.62 -1.68 -9.50
CA GLU A 50 9.89 -0.43 -9.33
C GLU A 50 8.39 -0.71 -9.15
N LEU A 51 7.78 -0.04 -8.17
CA LEU A 51 6.39 -0.26 -7.80
C LEU A 51 5.60 1.04 -7.87
N THR A 52 4.51 1.03 -8.63
CA THR A 52 3.49 2.08 -8.60
C THR A 52 2.38 1.66 -7.66
N VAL A 53 2.22 2.36 -6.54
CA VAL A 53 1.20 2.04 -5.54
C VAL A 53 0.11 3.11 -5.52
N ILE A 54 -1.15 2.68 -5.55
CA ILE A 54 -2.28 3.58 -5.28
C ILE A 54 -2.63 3.40 -3.82
N VAL A 55 -2.53 4.49 -3.06
CA VAL A 55 -2.79 4.50 -1.62
C VAL A 55 -3.93 5.47 -1.33
N LYS A 56 -4.88 5.02 -0.52
CA LYS A 56 -5.92 5.89 0.04
C LYS A 56 -5.47 6.37 1.41
N LYS A 57 -5.36 7.69 1.57
CA LYS A 57 -5.01 8.31 2.85
C LYS A 57 -6.11 8.10 3.89
N LEU A 58 -5.70 7.99 5.16
CA LEU A 58 -6.64 7.89 6.28
C LEU A 58 -7.56 9.12 6.39
N ASP A 59 -7.05 10.31 6.06
CA ASP A 59 -7.79 11.58 6.20
C ASP A 59 -8.86 11.80 5.10
N GLY A 60 -8.97 10.88 4.14
CA GLY A 60 -10.00 10.93 3.10
C GLY A 60 -9.65 11.76 1.87
N GLU A 61 -8.43 12.28 1.77
CA GLU A 61 -7.89 12.75 0.49
C GLU A 61 -7.58 11.54 -0.40
N GLU A 62 -8.24 11.50 -1.57
CA GLU A 62 -8.14 10.45 -2.60
C GLU A 62 -6.97 10.70 -3.55
#